data_AF-A0A3R7WJN7-F1
#
_entry.id   AF-A0A3R7WJN7-F1
#
_cell.length_a   1.000
_cell.length_b   1.000
_cell.length_c   1.000
_cell.angle_alpha   90.00
_cell.angle_beta   90.00
_cell.angle_gamma   90.00
#
_symmetry.space_group_name_H-M   'P 1'
#
loop_
_entity.id
_entity.type
_entity.pdbx_description
1 polymer ?
#
loop_
_entity_poly.entity_id
_entity_poly.type
_entity_poly.pdbx_seq_one_letter_code
_entity_poly.pdbx_strand_id
1 'polypeptide(L)'
;MKKIDPTQYNLFSRVDLRQGKSNDIYIVINRKSRIIMKDGIKILEMVKKINKVDRNKRVSVLTSAPVCSKTKQFLLDNNTSIDTF
;
A
#
# COMPACT_ATOMS: atom_id res chain seq x y z
N MET A 1 6.17 -6.74 12.32
CA MET A 1 5.02 -6.87 11.41
C MET A 1 4.88 -8.33 11.00
N LYS A 2 3.67 -8.86 10.86
CA LYS A 2 3.44 -10.24 10.39
C LYS A 2 3.11 -10.22 8.90
N LYS A 3 3.63 -11.17 8.12
CA LYS A 3 3.28 -11.30 6.70
C LYS A 3 1.87 -11.90 6.58
N ILE A 4 1.05 -11.35 5.69
CA ILE A 4 -0.30 -11.84 5.40
C ILE A 4 -0.39 -12.26 3.93
N ASP A 5 -1.31 -13.18 3.63
CA ASP A 5 -1.51 -13.66 2.27
C ASP A 5 -2.29 -12.63 1.43
N PRO A 6 -1.70 -12.08 0.34
CA PRO A 6 -2.38 -11.13 -0.53
C PRO A 6 -3.56 -11.72 -1.30
N THR A 7 -3.57 -13.04 -1.51
CA THR A 7 -4.63 -13.68 -2.31
C THR A 7 -5.99 -13.60 -1.62
N GLN A 8 -6.02 -13.51 -0.28
CA GLN A 8 -7.23 -13.26 0.52
C GLN A 8 -7.91 -11.93 0.16
N TYR A 9 -7.15 -10.98 -0.38
CA TYR A 9 -7.62 -9.66 -0.80
C TYR A 9 -7.77 -9.55 -2.34
N ASN A 10 -7.74 -10.67 -3.06
CA ASN A 10 -7.74 -10.70 -4.53
C ASN A 10 -6.58 -9.88 -5.14
N LEU A 11 -5.43 -9.92 -4.48
CA LEU A 11 -4.17 -9.34 -4.93
C LEU A 11 -3.24 -10.44 -5.45
N PHE A 12 -2.25 -10.03 -6.25
CA PHE A 12 -1.23 -10.96 -6.73
C PHE A 12 -0.41 -11.48 -5.56
N SER A 13 -0.10 -12.79 -5.57
CA SER A 13 0.70 -13.46 -4.53
C SER A 13 2.10 -12.86 -4.31
N ARG A 14 2.61 -12.11 -5.30
CA ARG A 14 3.91 -11.42 -5.24
C ARG A 14 3.88 -10.11 -4.45
N VAL A 15 2.70 -9.59 -4.10
CA VAL A 15 2.58 -8.38 -3.29
C VAL A 15 3.06 -8.70 -1.87
N ASP A 16 3.95 -7.89 -1.29
CA ASP A 16 4.32 -8.04 0.12
C ASP A 16 3.30 -7.27 0.96
N LEU A 17 2.33 -7.99 1.53
CA LEU A 17 1.43 -7.44 2.52
C LEU A 17 1.89 -7.82 3.92
N ARG A 18 1.88 -6.82 4.80
CA ARG A 18 2.21 -7.01 6.20
C ARG A 18 1.17 -6.39 7.09
N GLN A 19 0.94 -7.01 8.23
CA GLN A 19 0.06 -6.50 9.26
C GLN A 19 0.87 -5.95 10.44
N GLY A 20 0.52 -4.74 10.85
CA GLY A 20 1.05 -4.05 12.03
C GLY A 20 0.47 -4.60 13.34
N LYS A 21 0.95 -4.06 14.46
CA LYS A 21 0.45 -4.44 15.80
C LYS A 21 -0.99 -3.97 16.04
N SER A 22 -1.39 -2.85 15.43
CA SER A 22 -2.73 -2.27 15.53
C SER A 22 -3.73 -2.83 14.50
N ASN A 23 -3.46 -4.01 13.93
CA ASN A 23 -4.25 -4.62 12.86
C ASN A 23 -4.23 -3.88 11.50
N ASP A 24 -3.48 -2.77 11.41
CA ASP A 24 -3.26 -2.00 10.17
C ASP A 24 -2.53 -2.83 9.10
N ILE A 25 -2.90 -2.61 7.84
CA ILE A 25 -2.33 -3.30 6.69
C ILE A 25 -1.33 -2.38 6.00
N TYR A 26 -0.15 -2.93 5.72
CA TYR A 26 0.93 -2.27 5.01
C TYR A 26 1.19 -2.98 3.69
N ILE A 27 1.11 -2.21 2.60
CA ILE A 27 1.60 -2.64 1.29
C ILE A 27 3.08 -2.26 1.23
N VAL A 28 3.95 -3.26 1.26
CA VAL A 28 5.40 -3.04 1.26
C VAL A 28 5.91 -2.98 -0.18
N ILE A 29 6.55 -1.87 -0.52
CA ILE A 29 7.14 -1.62 -1.83
C ILE A 29 8.64 -1.41 -1.64
N ASN A 30 9.42 -2.48 -1.83
CA ASN A 30 10.86 -2.39 -1.84
C ASN A 30 11.36 -2.19 -3.27
N ARG A 31 11.83 -0.99 -3.58
CA ARG A 31 12.32 -0.64 -4.93
C ARG A 31 13.44 0.39 -4.81
N LYS A 32 14.35 0.39 -5.78
CA LYS A 32 15.46 1.35 -5.84
C LYS A 32 15.05 2.70 -6.41
N SER A 33 14.15 2.72 -7.40
CA SER A 33 13.76 3.93 -8.14
C SER A 33 12.55 4.63 -7.53
N ARG A 34 12.39 5.94 -7.77
CA ARG A 34 11.27 6.75 -7.24
C ARG A 34 9.90 6.22 -7.66
N ILE A 35 8.92 6.17 -6.74
CA ILE A 35 7.50 5.90 -7.03
C ILE A 35 6.89 7.01 -7.89
N ILE A 36 6.33 6.64 -9.04
CA ILE A 36 5.69 7.56 -9.99
C ILE A 36 4.18 7.32 -10.07
N MET A 37 3.48 8.14 -10.83
CA MET A 37 2.01 8.13 -10.89
C MET A 37 1.42 6.78 -11.32
N LYS A 38 2.04 6.11 -12.29
CA LYS A 38 1.61 4.76 -12.72
C LYS A 38 1.60 3.76 -11.56
N ASP A 39 2.56 3.88 -10.66
CA ASP A 39 2.63 3.04 -9.47
C ASP A 39 1.57 3.47 -8.43
N GLY A 40 1.37 4.78 -8.26
CA GLY A 40 0.31 5.32 -7.41
C GLY A 40 -1.09 4.81 -7.78
N ILE A 41 -1.41 4.74 -9.08
CA ILE A 41 -2.68 4.19 -9.56
C ILE A 41 -2.82 2.72 -9.16
N LYS A 42 -1.78 1.91 -9.40
CA LYS A 42 -1.77 0.49 -9.01
C LYS A 42 -1.94 0.31 -7.50
N ILE A 43 -1.24 1.13 -6.71
CA ILE A 43 -1.34 1.12 -5.26
C ILE A 43 -2.78 1.39 -4.83
N LEU A 44 -3.42 2.41 -5.40
CA LEU A 44 -4.80 2.74 -5.08
C LEU A 44 -5.77 1.61 -5.43
N GLU A 45 -5.56 0.92 -6.54
CA GLU A 45 -6.36 -0.28 -6.88
C GLU A 45 -6.20 -1.38 -5.84
N MET A 46 -4.98 -1.60 -5.33
CA MET A 46 -4.74 -2.58 -4.26
C MET A 46 -5.43 -2.18 -2.96
N VAL A 47 -5.33 -0.90 -2.57
CA VAL A 47 -6.03 -0.34 -1.39
C VAL A 47 -7.54 -0.54 -1.52
N LYS A 48 -8.12 -0.23 -2.68
CA LYS A 48 -9.56 -0.42 -2.95
C LYS A 48 -9.98 -1.88 -2.81
N LYS A 49 -9.16 -2.83 -3.28
CA LYS A 49 -9.43 -4.26 -3.12
C LYS A 49 -9.38 -4.70 -1.65
N ILE A 50 -8.41 -4.22 -0.89
CA ILE A 50 -8.31 -4.51 0.55
C ILE A 50 -9.53 -3.95 1.29
N ASN A 51 -9.87 -2.68 1.06
CA ASN A 51 -11.00 -2.01 1.70
C ASN A 51 -12.35 -2.63 1.35
N LYS A 52 -12.48 -3.33 0.21
CA LYS A 52 -13.70 -4.08 -0.13
C LYS A 52 -13.91 -5.29 0.78
N VAL A 53 -12.83 -5.94 1.22
CA VAL A 53 -12.88 -7.10 2.10
C VAL A 53 -12.92 -6.66 3.57
N ASP A 54 -12.06 -5.72 3.94
CA ASP A 54 -11.89 -5.24 5.32
C ASP A 54 -12.08 -3.71 5.39
N ARG A 55 -13.33 -3.25 5.47
CA ARG A 55 -13.67 -1.80 5.48
C ARG A 55 -13.12 -1.01 6.68
N ASN A 56 -12.81 -1.69 7.79
CA ASN A 56 -12.38 -1.04 9.03
C ASN A 56 -10.86 -0.98 9.22
N LYS A 57 -10.07 -1.59 8.32
CA LYS A 57 -8.61 -1.60 8.46
C LYS A 57 -8.01 -0.41 7.73
N ARG A 58 -7.09 0.29 8.39
CA ARG A 58 -6.29 1.33 7.71
C ARG A 58 -5.25 0.64 6.83
N VAL A 59 -5.15 1.11 5.58
CA VAL A 59 -4.17 0.62 4.62
C VAL A 59 -3.15 1.73 4.37
N SER A 60 -1.88 1.41 4.55
CA SER A 60 -0.76 2.34 4.35
C SER A 60 0.29 1.71 3.44
N VAL A 61 1.06 2.56 2.77
CA VAL A 61 2.14 2.14 1.87
C VAL A 61 3.46 2.31 2.58
N LEU A 62 4.21 1.24 2.72
CA LEU A 62 5.54 1.25 3.33
C LEU A 62 6.60 1.10 2.22
N THR A 63 7.43 2.11 2.00
CA THR A 63 8.37 2.13 0.86
C THR A 63 9.77 2.62 1.25
N SER A 64 10.81 1.98 0.68
CA SER A 64 12.20 2.45 0.78
C SER A 64 12.55 3.51 -0.28
N ALA A 65 11.75 3.61 -1.34
CA ALA A 65 11.97 4.57 -2.40
C ALA A 65 11.33 5.94 -2.14
N PRO A 66 11.93 7.03 -2.65
CA PRO A 66 11.29 8.33 -2.66
C PRO A 66 10.00 8.27 -3.49
N VAL A 67 9.02 9.09 -3.12
CA VAL A 67 7.74 9.20 -3.85
C VAL A 67 7.66 10.55 -4.54
N CYS A 68 7.27 10.57 -5.81
CA CYS A 68 7.06 11.81 -6.55
C CYS A 68 5.94 12.64 -5.87
N SER A 69 6.13 13.95 -5.74
CA SER A 69 5.20 14.83 -5.01
C SER A 69 3.75 14.71 -5.49
N LYS A 70 3.53 14.64 -6.81
CA LYS A 70 2.20 14.44 -7.41
C LYS A 70 1.57 13.11 -7.00
N THR A 71 2.38 12.05 -6.93
CA THR A 71 1.92 10.72 -6.52
C THR A 71 1.64 10.66 -5.02
N LYS A 72 2.45 11.36 -4.21
CA LYS A 72 2.21 11.49 -2.77
C LYS A 72 0.87 12.17 -2.50
N GLN A 73 0.61 13.31 -3.15
CA GLN A 73 -0.67 14.02 -3.06
C GLN A 73 -1.84 13.12 -3.51
N PHE A 74 -1.73 12.50 -4.68
CA PHE A 74 -2.77 11.60 -5.19
C PHE A 74 -3.15 10.47 -4.21
N LEU A 75 -2.18 9.87 -3.53
CA LEU A 75 -2.44 8.82 -2.55
C LEU A 75 -3.06 9.36 -1.26
N LEU A 76 -2.60 10.53 -0.78
CA LEU A 76 -3.15 11.20 0.40
C LEU A 76 -4.61 11.62 0.18
N ASP A 77 -4.93 12.18 -0.99
CA ASP A 77 -6.30 12.57 -1.37
C ASP A 77 -7.26 11.38 -1.39
N ASN A 78 -6.72 10.16 -1.57
CA ASN A 78 -7.45 8.91 -1.53
C ASN A 78 -7.33 8.18 -0.18
N ASN A 79 -7.03 8.90 0.91
CA ASN A 79 -6.92 8.37 2.27
C ASN A 79 -5.88 7.24 2.43
N THR A 80 -4.82 7.25 1.62
CA THR A 80 -3.73 6.29 1.70
C THR A 80 -2.48 6.98 2.25
N SER A 81 -2.08 6.61 3.46
CA SER A 81 -0.84 7.11 4.08
C SER A 81 0.39 6.46 3.46
N ILE A 82 1.49 7.20 3.42
CA ILE A 82 2.78 6.74 2.90
C ILE A 82 3.82 6.88 4.01
N ASP A 83 4.40 5.76 4.40
CA ASP A 83 5.48 5.67 5.36
C ASP A 83 6.77 5.27 4.64
N THR A 84 7.84 6.01 4.90
CA THR A 84 9.18 5.72 4.37
C THR A 84 10.06 5.13 5.45
N PHE A 85 10.85 4.11 5.11
CA PHE A 85 11.79 3.44 6.03
C PHE A 85 13.17 3.26 5.39
#